data_AF-A0A9W9EVA4-F1
#
_entry.id   AF-A0A9W9EVA4-F1
#
_cell.length_a   1.000
_cell.length_b   1.000
_cell.length_c   1.000
_cell.angle_alpha   90.00
_cell.angle_beta   90.00
_cell.angle_gamma   90.00
#
_symmetry.space_group_name_H-M   'P 1'
#
loop_
_entity.id
_entity.type
_entity.pdbx_description
1 polymer ?
#
loop_
_entity_poly.entity_id
_entity_poly.type
_entity_poly.pdbx_seq_one_letter_code
_entity_poly.pdbx_strand_id
1 'polypeptide(L)'
;MGSFSYADGISVAELLVYFPAIFLSGFLVWRHGFKTNCGYMFLAVFSLVRIIGNAANLARLNKDSQGLRTTYLICSSIGLTPLFLACSGLLSRANLSIRTNTGDSFHKSTFTLYRIFNVIAIVLSVYGLTTHMDAEGLAHPPATVKVSMVMYIISWVALNFMLLVLIGRRSGLEPGEGRTLLAVAISSPFLLIRTVYSVLTFFVNNDTFGLMNPNETVQLVMDVIEEFAVIIVLLSIGLTLRVRYFNYTKAEEEAGIGAAFQGHSNRF
;
A
#
# COMPACT_ATOMS: atom_id res chain seq x y z
N MET A 1 -23.98 28.41 -7.52
CA MET A 1 -23.92 26.96 -7.81
C MET A 1 -22.55 26.72 -8.42
N GLY A 2 -21.68 25.95 -7.77
CA GLY A 2 -20.35 25.66 -8.30
C GLY A 2 -20.47 24.88 -9.61
N SER A 3 -19.77 25.34 -10.64
CA SER A 3 -19.67 24.60 -11.90
C SER A 3 -18.96 23.27 -11.67
N PHE A 4 -19.57 22.18 -12.12
CA PHE A 4 -18.98 20.85 -12.08
C PHE A 4 -17.71 20.83 -12.96
N SER A 5 -16.54 20.68 -12.34
CA SER A 5 -15.25 20.60 -13.04
C SER A 5 -14.92 19.16 -13.41
N TYR A 6 -13.94 18.97 -14.29
CA TYR A 6 -13.45 17.65 -14.65
C TYR A 6 -12.77 16.93 -13.47
N ALA A 7 -12.10 17.66 -12.56
CA ALA A 7 -11.65 17.13 -11.27
C ALA A 7 -12.79 16.52 -10.40
N ASP A 8 -13.99 17.11 -10.42
CA ASP A 8 -15.13 16.56 -9.66
C ASP A 8 -15.59 15.23 -10.25
N GLY A 9 -15.55 15.12 -11.58
CA GLY A 9 -15.81 13.88 -12.30
C GLY A 9 -14.84 12.76 -11.92
N ILE A 10 -13.54 13.08 -11.76
CA ILE A 10 -12.52 12.14 -11.28
C ILE A 10 -12.87 11.67 -9.86
N SER A 11 -13.22 12.59 -8.95
CA SER A 11 -13.58 12.23 -7.57
C SER A 11 -14.82 11.31 -7.50
N VAL A 12 -15.83 11.52 -8.35
CA VAL A 12 -16.99 10.60 -8.43
C VAL A 12 -16.56 9.23 -8.94
N ALA A 13 -15.72 9.16 -9.97
CA ALA A 13 -15.20 7.90 -10.50
C ALA A 13 -14.40 7.12 -9.45
N GLU A 14 -13.54 7.80 -8.69
CA GLU A 14 -12.80 7.20 -7.57
C GLU A 14 -13.74 6.63 -6.51
N LEU A 15 -14.80 7.35 -6.13
CA LEU A 15 -15.78 6.82 -5.18
C LEU A 15 -16.46 5.54 -5.69
N LEU A 16 -16.85 5.50 -6.97
CA LEU A 16 -17.48 4.32 -7.58
C LEU A 16 -16.55 3.10 -7.58
N VAL A 17 -15.24 3.28 -7.69
CA VAL A 17 -14.25 2.18 -7.69
C VAL A 17 -13.87 1.77 -6.26
N TYR A 18 -13.62 2.74 -5.38
CA TYR A 18 -13.15 2.44 -4.02
C TYR A 18 -14.27 1.95 -3.08
N PHE A 19 -15.52 2.32 -3.35
CA PHE A 19 -16.67 1.85 -2.56
C PHE A 19 -16.86 0.33 -2.63
N PRO A 20 -16.85 -0.37 -3.78
CA PRO A 20 -16.84 -1.84 -3.77
C PRO A 20 -15.51 -2.42 -3.27
N ALA A 21 -14.38 -1.73 -3.52
CA ALA A 21 -13.06 -2.19 -3.10
C ALA A 21 -12.90 -2.31 -1.57
N ILE A 22 -13.51 -1.40 -0.80
CA ILE A 22 -13.47 -1.49 0.68
C ILE A 22 -14.22 -2.72 1.21
N PHE A 23 -15.38 -3.07 0.62
CA PHE A 23 -16.10 -4.28 1.02
C PHE A 23 -15.33 -5.53 0.63
N LEU A 24 -14.72 -5.53 -0.56
CA LEU A 24 -13.95 -6.67 -1.04
C LEU A 24 -12.67 -6.89 -0.22
N SER A 25 -11.94 -5.82 0.09
CA SER A 25 -10.77 -5.88 0.98
C SER A 25 -11.17 -6.30 2.39
N GLY A 26 -12.27 -5.78 2.94
CA GLY A 26 -12.82 -6.20 4.22
C GLY A 26 -13.20 -7.68 4.25
N PHE A 27 -13.85 -8.17 3.20
CA PHE A 27 -14.16 -9.59 3.02
C PHE A 27 -12.90 -10.45 2.96
N LEU A 28 -11.85 -10.01 2.24
CA LEU A 28 -10.57 -10.73 2.18
C LEU A 28 -9.86 -10.76 3.54
N VAL A 29 -9.90 -9.68 4.32
CA VAL A 29 -9.36 -9.64 5.68
C VAL A 29 -10.09 -10.64 6.57
N TRP A 30 -11.43 -10.67 6.51
CA TRP A 30 -12.24 -11.63 7.26
C TRP A 30 -11.97 -13.07 6.82
N ARG A 31 -11.92 -13.33 5.51
CA ARG A 31 -11.75 -14.67 4.92
C ARG A 31 -10.37 -15.28 5.23
N HIS A 32 -9.31 -14.49 5.18
CA HIS A 32 -7.94 -15.01 5.36
C HIS A 32 -7.42 -14.84 6.81
N GLY A 33 -8.06 -14.00 7.63
CA GLY A 33 -7.71 -13.76 9.04
C GLY A 33 -6.70 -12.63 9.27
N PHE A 34 -6.83 -11.92 10.40
CA PHE A 34 -6.09 -10.69 10.72
C PHE A 34 -4.58 -10.87 10.95
N LYS A 35 -4.13 -12.00 11.52
CA LYS A 35 -2.72 -12.20 11.90
C LYS A 35 -1.78 -12.54 10.73
N THR A 36 -2.30 -13.10 9.64
CA THR A 36 -1.49 -13.62 8.53
C THR A 36 -1.53 -12.71 7.30
N ASN A 37 -2.47 -11.74 7.21
CA ASN A 37 -2.76 -11.02 5.97
C ASN A 37 -2.77 -9.50 6.11
N CYS A 38 -1.70 -8.93 6.66
CA CYS A 38 -1.53 -7.48 6.76
C CYS A 38 -1.72 -6.76 5.41
N GLY A 39 -1.43 -7.42 4.28
CA GLY A 39 -1.55 -6.84 2.94
C GLY A 39 -2.96 -6.33 2.60
N TYR A 40 -4.01 -7.13 2.83
CA TYR A 40 -5.39 -6.74 2.52
C TYR A 40 -5.94 -5.71 3.50
N MET A 41 -5.44 -5.69 4.74
CA MET A 41 -5.79 -4.65 5.71
C MET A 41 -5.33 -3.27 5.20
N PHE A 42 -4.14 -3.20 4.60
CA PHE A 42 -3.67 -1.95 4.00
C PHE A 42 -4.50 -1.52 2.78
N LEU A 43 -5.08 -2.46 2.01
CA LEU A 43 -6.01 -2.12 0.92
C LEU A 43 -7.34 -1.56 1.45
N ALA A 44 -7.83 -2.07 2.58
CA ALA A 44 -9.03 -1.52 3.22
C ALA A 44 -8.78 -0.10 3.74
N VAL A 45 -7.64 0.12 4.40
CA VAL A 45 -7.21 1.46 4.85
C VAL A 45 -7.02 2.40 3.66
N PHE A 46 -6.40 1.93 2.58
CA PHE A 46 -6.23 2.70 1.35
C PHE A 46 -7.57 3.16 0.77
N SER A 47 -8.51 2.22 0.63
CA SER A 47 -9.87 2.50 0.11
C SER A 47 -10.61 3.50 0.99
N LEU A 48 -10.50 3.37 2.32
CA LEU A 48 -11.09 4.33 3.27
C LEU A 48 -10.53 5.74 3.08
N VAL A 49 -9.20 5.88 3.03
CA VAL A 49 -8.54 7.18 2.85
C VAL A 49 -8.97 7.83 1.54
N ARG A 50 -9.06 7.05 0.45
CA ARG A 50 -9.51 7.54 -0.85
C ARG A 50 -10.98 7.97 -0.87
N ILE A 51 -11.85 7.22 -0.19
CA ILE A 51 -13.26 7.62 -0.03
C ILE A 51 -13.38 8.94 0.74
N ILE A 52 -12.66 9.07 1.87
CA ILE A 52 -12.69 10.28 2.70
C ILE A 52 -12.12 11.47 1.93
N GLY A 53 -11.00 11.32 1.23
CA GLY A 53 -10.38 12.37 0.44
C GLY A 53 -11.31 12.89 -0.66
N ASN A 54 -11.95 11.99 -1.40
CA ASN A 54 -12.86 12.36 -2.49
C ASN A 54 -14.20 12.93 -1.99
N ALA A 55 -14.73 12.39 -0.89
CA ALA A 55 -15.89 12.99 -0.24
C ALA A 55 -15.57 14.41 0.27
N ALA A 56 -14.37 14.63 0.81
CA ALA A 56 -13.93 15.96 1.23
C ALA A 56 -13.78 16.91 0.03
N ASN A 57 -13.26 16.44 -1.11
CA ASN A 57 -13.17 17.24 -2.33
C ASN A 57 -14.56 17.68 -2.82
N LEU A 58 -15.50 16.74 -2.97
CA LEU A 58 -16.86 17.04 -3.42
C LEU A 58 -17.65 17.92 -2.43
N ALA A 59 -17.42 17.78 -1.12
CA ALA A 59 -18.05 18.64 -0.12
C ALA A 59 -17.68 20.13 -0.29
N ARG A 60 -16.52 20.43 -0.88
CA ARG A 60 -16.06 21.81 -1.12
C ARG A 60 -16.89 22.54 -2.17
N LEU A 61 -17.60 21.82 -3.04
CA LEU A 61 -18.54 22.42 -4.01
C LEU A 61 -19.68 23.17 -3.33
N ASN A 62 -20.08 22.71 -2.14
CA ASN A 62 -21.14 23.34 -1.35
C ASN A 62 -20.57 24.28 -0.28
N LYS A 63 -19.47 23.90 0.37
CA LYS A 63 -18.82 24.69 1.42
C LYS A 63 -17.31 24.57 1.34
N ASP A 64 -16.62 25.55 0.77
CA ASP A 64 -15.15 25.57 0.82
C ASP A 64 -14.71 25.99 2.23
N SER A 65 -14.00 25.09 2.91
CA SER A 65 -13.42 25.34 4.23
C SER A 65 -11.97 24.88 4.23
N GLN A 66 -11.12 25.57 5.00
CA GLN A 66 -9.71 25.19 5.13
C GLN A 66 -9.58 23.73 5.58
N GLY A 67 -10.42 23.27 6.52
CA GLY A 67 -10.43 21.88 6.97
C GLY A 67 -10.64 20.87 5.84
N LEU A 68 -11.62 21.09 4.97
CA LEU A 68 -11.88 20.19 3.83
C LEU A 68 -10.73 20.17 2.82
N ARG A 69 -10.12 21.34 2.57
CA ARG A 69 -8.94 21.46 1.70
C ARG A 69 -7.76 20.68 2.27
N THR A 70 -7.48 20.86 3.56
CA THR A 70 -6.44 20.12 4.28
C THR A 70 -6.69 18.62 4.26
N THR A 71 -7.91 18.18 4.53
CA THR A 71 -8.28 16.76 4.49
C THR A 71 -8.03 16.18 3.10
N TYR A 72 -8.46 16.85 2.04
CA TYR A 72 -8.21 16.40 0.67
C TYR A 72 -6.70 16.26 0.37
N LEU A 73 -5.91 17.28 0.70
CA LEU A 73 -4.46 17.28 0.45
C LEU A 73 -3.73 16.17 1.22
N ILE A 74 -4.08 15.97 2.50
CA ILE A 74 -3.52 14.90 3.34
C ILE A 74 -3.91 13.54 2.78
N CYS A 75 -5.20 13.31 2.50
CA CYS A 75 -5.69 12.03 1.98
C CYS A 75 -5.05 11.68 0.62
N SER A 76 -4.85 12.67 -0.26
CA SER A 76 -4.18 12.48 -1.54
C SER A 76 -2.70 12.10 -1.37
N SER A 77 -2.01 12.68 -0.38
CA SER A 77 -0.58 12.42 -0.13
C SER A 77 -0.31 11.04 0.51
N ILE A 78 -1.26 10.54 1.29
CA ILE A 78 -1.12 9.27 2.03
C ILE A 78 -1.16 8.04 1.11
N GLY A 79 -1.75 8.15 -0.09
CA GLY A 79 -2.12 7.01 -0.95
C GLY A 79 -1.00 6.02 -1.27
N LEU A 80 0.24 6.49 -1.40
CA LEU A 80 1.41 5.65 -1.71
C LEU A 80 1.73 4.61 -0.62
N THR A 81 1.72 5.02 0.66
CA THR A 81 2.18 4.16 1.77
C THR A 81 1.32 2.89 1.91
N PRO A 82 -0.02 2.97 1.99
CA PRO A 82 -0.86 1.78 2.06
C PRO A 82 -0.63 0.81 0.89
N LEU A 83 -0.40 1.29 -0.33
CA LEU A 83 -0.13 0.42 -1.48
C LEU A 83 1.23 -0.28 -1.40
N PHE A 84 2.29 0.42 -1.02
CA PHE A 84 3.59 -0.18 -0.74
C PHE A 84 3.51 -1.23 0.37
N LEU A 85 2.80 -0.91 1.44
CA LEU A 85 2.58 -1.82 2.56
C LEU A 85 1.74 -3.04 2.15
N ALA A 86 0.72 -2.86 1.30
CA ALA A 86 -0.07 -3.95 0.75
C ALA A 86 0.79 -4.92 -0.07
N CYS A 87 1.62 -4.40 -0.97
CA CYS A 87 2.56 -5.20 -1.76
C CYS A 87 3.57 -5.93 -0.87
N SER A 88 4.14 -5.23 0.12
CA SER A 88 5.06 -5.84 1.09
C SER A 88 4.38 -6.94 1.92
N GLY A 89 3.09 -6.81 2.22
CA GLY A 89 2.29 -7.82 2.89
C GLY A 89 2.14 -9.10 2.05
N LEU A 90 1.94 -8.98 0.74
CA LEU A 90 1.92 -10.12 -0.18
C LEU A 90 3.29 -10.78 -0.29
N LEU A 91 4.37 -10.00 -0.40
CA LEU A 91 5.74 -10.54 -0.39
C LEU A 91 6.07 -11.24 0.93
N SER A 92 5.61 -10.70 2.06
CA SER A 92 5.80 -11.33 3.38
C SER A 92 5.09 -12.68 3.48
N ARG A 93 3.89 -12.78 2.89
CA ARG A 93 3.15 -14.04 2.76
C ARG A 93 3.90 -15.05 1.90
N ALA A 94 4.39 -14.65 0.73
CA ALA A 94 5.22 -15.49 -0.14
C ALA A 94 6.49 -15.98 0.59
N ASN A 95 7.16 -15.08 1.31
CA ASN A 95 8.36 -15.39 2.09
C ASN A 95 8.07 -16.38 3.22
N LEU A 96 6.92 -16.26 3.89
CA LEU A 96 6.48 -17.24 4.90
C LEU A 96 6.25 -18.62 4.27
N SER A 97 5.70 -18.70 3.05
CA SER A 97 5.54 -19.97 2.31
C SER A 97 6.89 -20.62 1.99
N ILE A 98 7.87 -19.83 1.52
CA ILE A 98 9.24 -20.32 1.26
C ILE A 98 9.91 -20.79 2.56
N ARG A 99 9.74 -20.05 3.66
CA ARG A 99 10.30 -20.43 4.97
C ARG A 99 9.83 -21.80 5.41
N THR A 100 8.54 -22.09 5.23
CA THR A 100 7.96 -23.37 5.66
C THR A 100 8.44 -24.56 4.84
N ASN A 101 8.81 -24.36 3.56
CA ASN A 101 9.24 -25.46 2.69
C ASN A 101 10.76 -25.64 2.60
N THR A 102 11.54 -24.56 2.61
CA THR A 102 12.97 -24.60 2.26
C THR A 102 13.87 -24.06 3.36
N GLY A 103 13.33 -23.34 4.36
CA GLY A 103 14.13 -22.73 5.43
C GLY A 103 14.94 -21.48 5.01
N ASP A 104 15.31 -21.34 3.73
CA ASP A 104 16.04 -20.19 3.19
C ASP A 104 15.10 -19.02 2.83
N SER A 105 14.66 -18.27 3.84
CA SER A 105 13.74 -17.13 3.70
C SER A 105 14.29 -15.86 4.36
N PHE A 106 13.77 -14.70 3.96
CA PHE A 106 14.05 -13.46 4.67
C PHE A 106 13.59 -13.54 6.12
N HIS A 107 14.38 -12.94 7.01
CA HIS A 107 13.99 -12.78 8.40
C HIS A 107 12.74 -11.88 8.51
N LYS A 108 11.88 -12.15 9.50
CA LYS A 108 10.66 -11.36 9.72
C LYS A 108 10.96 -9.87 9.91
N SER A 109 12.14 -9.54 10.47
CA SER A 109 12.59 -8.16 10.68
C SER A 109 12.72 -7.35 9.40
N THR A 110 13.02 -7.95 8.24
CA THR A 110 13.17 -7.20 6.98
C THR A 110 11.86 -6.52 6.58
N PHE A 111 10.74 -7.25 6.67
CA PHE A 111 9.41 -6.69 6.40
C PHE A 111 8.96 -5.69 7.47
N THR A 112 9.33 -5.94 8.74
CA THR A 112 9.06 -4.98 9.83
C THR A 112 9.83 -3.67 9.61
N LEU A 113 11.10 -3.74 9.23
CA LEU A 113 11.92 -2.56 8.94
C LEU A 113 11.38 -1.79 7.74
N TYR A 114 11.00 -2.48 6.66
CA TYR A 114 10.36 -1.86 5.50
C TYR A 114 9.07 -1.15 5.88
N ARG A 115 8.25 -1.75 6.76
CA ARG A 115 7.02 -1.13 7.26
C ARG A 115 7.33 0.13 8.07
N ILE A 116 8.26 0.07 9.01
CA ILE A 116 8.65 1.22 9.83
C ILE A 116 9.18 2.35 8.92
N PHE A 117 10.02 2.02 7.95
CA PHE A 117 10.54 2.96 6.98
C PHE A 117 9.43 3.70 6.20
N ASN A 118 8.44 2.97 5.69
CA ASN A 118 7.29 3.58 4.99
C ASN A 118 6.38 4.41 5.91
N VAL A 119 6.29 4.06 7.21
CA VAL A 119 5.59 4.85 8.22
C VAL A 119 6.33 6.16 8.51
N ILE A 120 7.66 6.16 8.52
CA ILE A 120 8.44 7.40 8.66
C ILE A 120 8.22 8.31 7.44
N ALA A 121 8.21 7.73 6.22
CA ALA A 121 7.99 8.49 4.98
C ALA A 121 6.64 9.23 4.98
N ILE A 122 5.54 8.55 5.32
CA ILE A 122 4.21 9.17 5.40
C ILE A 122 4.12 10.22 6.50
N VAL A 123 4.72 9.98 7.67
CA VAL A 123 4.73 10.96 8.77
C VAL A 123 5.45 12.23 8.32
N LEU A 124 6.61 12.09 7.66
CA LEU A 124 7.38 13.23 7.18
C LEU A 124 6.65 13.98 6.05
N SER A 125 5.96 13.25 5.16
CA SER A 125 5.12 13.82 4.10
C SER A 125 3.98 14.64 4.70
N VAL A 126 3.17 14.06 5.58
CA VAL A 126 2.04 14.75 6.22
C VAL A 126 2.52 15.94 7.07
N TYR A 127 3.58 15.75 7.86
CA TYR A 127 4.18 16.84 8.63
C TYR A 127 4.59 18.00 7.72
N GLY A 128 5.32 17.72 6.65
CA GLY A 128 5.75 18.75 5.72
C GLY A 128 4.62 19.47 4.99
N LEU A 129 3.53 18.77 4.65
CA LEU A 129 2.33 19.42 4.08
C LEU A 129 1.61 20.30 5.12
N THR A 130 1.46 19.82 6.35
CA THR A 130 0.64 20.50 7.37
C THR A 130 1.30 21.73 7.99
N THR A 131 2.63 21.80 8.02
CA THR A 131 3.34 22.96 8.58
C THR A 131 3.34 24.18 7.67
N HIS A 132 3.09 24.01 6.37
CA HIS A 132 3.19 25.05 5.34
C HIS A 132 1.97 25.03 4.41
N MET A 133 0.77 25.16 4.98
CA MET A 133 -0.50 25.17 4.24
C MET A 133 -0.92 26.56 3.72
N ASP A 134 -0.04 27.55 3.81
CA ASP A 134 -0.20 28.85 3.17
C ASP A 134 0.10 28.78 1.67
N ALA A 135 -0.34 29.79 0.92
CA ALA A 135 -0.19 29.82 -0.54
C ALA A 135 1.29 29.75 -0.96
N GLU A 136 2.18 30.35 -0.17
CA GLU A 136 3.63 30.34 -0.40
C GLU A 136 4.25 28.97 -0.09
N GLY A 137 3.85 28.32 1.02
CA GLY A 137 4.27 26.97 1.39
C GLY A 137 3.84 25.88 0.39
N LEU A 138 2.67 26.05 -0.23
CA LEU A 138 2.18 25.16 -1.29
C LEU A 138 2.84 25.44 -2.64
N ALA A 139 3.25 26.68 -2.91
CA ALA A 139 4.01 27.05 -4.11
C ALA A 139 5.49 26.63 -4.02
N HIS A 140 6.05 26.59 -2.81
CA HIS A 140 7.42 26.19 -2.53
C HIS A 140 7.45 25.06 -1.50
N PRO A 141 7.27 23.80 -1.94
CA PRO A 141 7.23 22.66 -1.03
C PRO A 141 8.49 22.57 -0.16
N PRO A 142 8.32 22.40 1.17
CA PRO A 142 9.43 22.37 2.10
C PRO A 142 10.32 21.14 1.87
N ALA A 143 11.58 21.25 2.29
CA ALA A 143 12.56 20.17 2.15
C ALA A 143 12.09 18.86 2.80
N THR A 144 11.27 18.93 3.86
CA THR A 144 10.68 17.78 4.54
C THR A 144 9.86 16.90 3.60
N VAL A 145 8.99 17.49 2.78
CA VAL A 145 8.20 16.72 1.80
C VAL A 145 9.10 16.15 0.72
N LYS A 146 10.08 16.91 0.23
CA LYS A 146 11.05 16.43 -0.77
C LYS A 146 11.84 15.21 -0.27
N VAL A 147 12.27 15.21 0.99
CA VAL A 147 12.91 14.06 1.62
C VAL A 147 11.97 12.85 1.65
N SER A 148 10.68 13.04 2.00
CA SER A 148 9.71 11.94 1.99
C SER A 148 9.52 11.33 0.59
N MET A 149 9.57 12.14 -0.47
CA MET A 149 9.49 11.65 -1.86
C MET A 149 10.70 10.79 -2.24
N VAL A 150 11.91 11.20 -1.82
CA VAL A 150 13.13 10.37 -2.00
C VAL A 150 13.00 9.06 -1.23
N MET A 151 12.43 9.06 -0.02
CA MET A 151 12.15 7.84 0.72
C MET A 151 11.18 6.92 -0.02
N TYR A 152 10.16 7.44 -0.71
CA TYR A 152 9.27 6.61 -1.53
C TYR A 152 9.98 5.96 -2.73
N ILE A 153 10.93 6.66 -3.37
CA ILE A 153 11.77 6.07 -4.41
C ILE A 153 12.60 4.91 -3.83
N ILE A 154 13.26 5.12 -2.68
CA ILE A 154 14.02 4.08 -1.99
C ILE A 154 13.11 2.90 -1.62
N SER A 155 11.89 3.18 -1.17
CA SER A 155 10.88 2.17 -0.85
C SER A 155 10.50 1.33 -2.07
N TRP A 156 10.34 1.95 -3.24
CA TRP A 156 10.08 1.25 -4.49
C TRP A 156 11.25 0.36 -4.91
N VAL A 157 12.49 0.86 -4.82
CA VAL A 157 13.70 0.06 -5.11
C VAL A 157 13.81 -1.12 -4.15
N ALA A 158 13.61 -0.91 -2.85
CA ALA A 158 13.66 -1.96 -1.85
C ALA A 158 12.56 -3.02 -2.06
N LEU A 159 11.35 -2.61 -2.45
CA LEU A 159 10.26 -3.53 -2.79
C LEU A 159 10.64 -4.41 -3.99
N ASN A 160 11.19 -3.82 -5.05
CA ASN A 160 11.64 -4.56 -6.23
C ASN A 160 12.81 -5.49 -5.92
N PHE A 161 13.76 -5.06 -5.08
CA PHE A 161 14.84 -5.92 -4.63
C PHE A 161 14.30 -7.16 -3.88
N MET A 162 13.39 -6.96 -2.92
CA MET A 162 12.74 -8.07 -2.22
C MET A 162 11.97 -9.00 -3.16
N LEU A 163 11.24 -8.43 -4.14
CA LEU A 163 10.54 -9.18 -5.17
C LEU A 163 11.50 -10.06 -5.99
N LEU A 164 12.60 -9.50 -6.50
CA LEU A 164 13.58 -10.23 -7.32
C LEU A 164 14.23 -11.39 -6.56
N VAL A 165 14.60 -11.17 -5.30
CA VAL A 165 15.16 -12.24 -4.45
C VAL A 165 14.13 -13.35 -4.23
N LEU A 166 12.86 -13.01 -3.96
CA LEU A 166 11.79 -14.00 -3.77
C LEU A 166 11.46 -14.75 -5.06
N ILE A 167 11.54 -14.09 -6.23
CA ILE A 167 11.39 -14.74 -7.54
C ILE A 167 12.53 -15.75 -7.75
N GLY A 168 13.77 -15.42 -7.39
CA GLY A 168 14.90 -16.35 -7.46
C GLY A 168 14.71 -17.59 -6.57
N ARG A 169 13.94 -17.46 -5.47
CA ARG A 169 13.62 -18.53 -4.52
C ARG A 169 12.26 -19.18 -4.76
N ARG A 170 11.67 -19.00 -5.95
CA ARG A 170 10.32 -19.50 -6.28
C ARG A 170 10.15 -21.01 -6.18
N SER A 171 11.23 -21.79 -6.23
CA SER A 171 11.20 -23.25 -6.09
C SER A 171 10.66 -23.71 -4.73
N GLY A 172 10.76 -22.88 -3.69
CA GLY A 172 10.22 -23.16 -2.36
C GLY A 172 8.76 -22.75 -2.15
N LEU A 173 8.06 -22.22 -3.17
CA LEU A 173 6.69 -21.75 -3.01
C LEU A 173 5.67 -22.88 -3.08
N GLU A 174 4.67 -22.84 -2.21
CA GLU A 174 3.49 -23.70 -2.33
C GLU A 174 2.76 -23.44 -3.65
N PRO A 175 2.18 -24.48 -4.30
CA PRO A 175 1.40 -24.31 -5.52
C PRO A 175 0.29 -23.26 -5.35
N GLY A 176 0.35 -22.19 -6.13
CA GLY A 176 -0.60 -21.08 -6.09
C GLY A 176 -0.07 -19.81 -5.41
N GLU A 177 0.91 -19.90 -4.51
CA GLU A 177 1.47 -18.71 -3.84
C GLU A 177 2.36 -17.88 -4.78
N GLY A 178 2.89 -18.46 -5.86
CA GLY A 178 3.58 -17.70 -6.92
C GLY A 178 2.73 -16.59 -7.56
N ARG A 179 1.40 -16.66 -7.44
CA ARG A 179 0.49 -15.59 -7.89
C ARG A 179 0.66 -14.30 -7.10
N THR A 180 1.08 -14.38 -5.83
CA THR A 180 1.37 -13.18 -5.02
C THR A 180 2.58 -12.42 -5.54
N LEU A 181 3.65 -13.12 -5.95
CA LEU A 181 4.82 -12.51 -6.57
C LEU A 181 4.45 -11.88 -7.91
N LEU A 182 3.63 -12.57 -8.72
CA LEU A 182 3.13 -12.02 -9.97
C LEU A 182 2.30 -10.75 -9.75
N ALA A 183 1.44 -10.71 -8.73
CA ALA A 183 0.65 -9.53 -8.38
C ALA A 183 1.55 -8.32 -8.09
N VAL A 184 2.59 -8.51 -7.29
CA VAL A 184 3.53 -7.44 -6.93
C VAL A 184 4.40 -7.05 -8.13
N ALA A 185 4.79 -8.01 -8.98
CA ALA A 185 5.55 -7.74 -10.20
C ALA A 185 4.75 -6.89 -11.20
N ILE A 186 3.46 -7.20 -11.39
CA ILE A 186 2.55 -6.42 -12.24
C ILE A 186 2.27 -5.04 -11.62
N SER A 187 2.14 -4.96 -10.30
CA SER A 187 1.87 -3.70 -9.59
C SER A 187 3.08 -2.75 -9.55
N SER A 188 4.29 -3.29 -9.60
CA SER A 188 5.53 -2.53 -9.50
C SER A 188 5.69 -1.38 -10.53
N PRO A 189 5.49 -1.59 -11.85
CA PRO A 189 5.58 -0.49 -12.83
C PRO A 189 4.54 0.60 -12.58
N PHE A 190 3.32 0.23 -12.19
CA PHE A 190 2.27 1.21 -11.89
C PHE A 190 2.62 2.05 -10.65
N LEU A 191 3.16 1.41 -9.60
CA LEU A 191 3.70 2.11 -8.43
C LEU A 191 4.88 3.04 -8.78
N LEU A 192 5.68 2.70 -9.79
CA LEU A 192 6.76 3.58 -10.25
C LEU A 192 6.18 4.86 -10.86
N ILE A 193 5.24 4.73 -11.80
CA ILE A 193 4.60 5.87 -12.46
C ILE A 193 3.96 6.78 -11.41
N ARG A 194 3.23 6.18 -10.46
CA ARG A 194 2.61 6.87 -9.34
C ARG A 194 3.61 7.60 -8.44
N THR A 195 4.76 6.98 -8.16
CA THR A 195 5.83 7.59 -7.35
C THR A 195 6.51 8.74 -8.10
N VAL A 196 6.76 8.57 -9.41
CA VAL A 196 7.32 9.61 -10.27
C VAL A 196 6.40 10.82 -10.34
N TYR A 197 5.08 10.61 -10.47
CA TYR A 197 4.11 11.71 -10.44
C TYR A 197 4.18 12.51 -9.13
N SER A 198 4.24 11.82 -7.97
CA SER A 198 4.44 12.50 -6.68
C SER A 198 5.74 13.30 -6.65
N VAL A 199 6.85 12.73 -7.12
CA VAL A 199 8.14 13.44 -7.16
C VAL A 199 8.04 14.69 -8.04
N LEU A 200 7.49 14.57 -9.25
CA LEU A 200 7.33 15.70 -10.17
C LEU A 200 6.45 16.80 -9.54
N THR A 201 5.39 16.42 -8.83
CA THR A 201 4.49 17.36 -8.14
C THR A 201 5.22 18.23 -7.11
N PHE A 202 6.19 17.67 -6.38
CA PHE A 202 6.90 18.41 -5.32
C PHE A 202 8.23 19.02 -5.76
N PHE A 203 8.76 18.64 -6.93
CA PHE A 203 10.07 19.13 -7.41
C PHE A 203 9.98 20.10 -8.59
N VAL A 204 8.96 19.98 -9.45
CA VAL A 204 8.91 20.72 -10.73
C VAL A 204 8.01 21.96 -10.66
N ASN A 205 7.07 22.05 -9.72
CA ASN A 205 6.25 23.26 -9.44
C ASN A 205 5.83 24.04 -10.71
N ASN A 206 5.25 23.34 -11.69
CA ASN A 206 4.76 23.93 -12.94
C ASN A 206 3.25 23.64 -13.06
N ASP A 207 2.54 24.34 -13.96
CA ASP A 207 1.08 24.21 -14.15
C ASP A 207 0.65 22.76 -14.46
N THR A 208 1.53 21.94 -15.04
CA THR A 208 1.29 20.51 -15.29
C THR A 208 1.32 19.66 -14.02
N PHE A 209 2.20 19.97 -13.08
CA PHE A 209 2.49 19.17 -11.87
C PHE A 209 2.27 20.00 -10.60
N GLY A 210 1.25 20.85 -10.60
CA GLY A 210 0.93 21.70 -9.45
C GLY A 210 0.28 20.91 -8.32
N LEU A 211 0.62 21.21 -7.07
CA LEU A 211 0.00 20.57 -5.89
C LEU A 211 -1.47 20.97 -5.72
N MET A 212 -1.83 22.19 -6.10
CA MET A 212 -3.17 22.77 -5.89
C MET A 212 -4.05 22.74 -7.13
N ASN A 213 -3.47 22.99 -8.31
CA ASN A 213 -4.17 22.97 -9.59
C ASN A 213 -3.31 22.20 -10.62
N PRO A 214 -3.18 20.88 -10.49
CA PRO A 214 -2.49 20.07 -11.50
C PRO A 214 -3.29 20.04 -12.80
N ASN A 215 -2.63 19.68 -13.89
CA ASN A 215 -3.35 19.27 -15.09
C ASN A 215 -4.14 17.99 -14.77
N GLU A 216 -5.47 18.13 -14.75
CA GLU A 216 -6.38 17.07 -14.31
C GLU A 216 -6.26 15.78 -15.16
N THR A 217 -5.86 15.89 -16.43
CA THR A 217 -5.62 14.72 -17.30
C THR A 217 -4.35 13.97 -16.89
N VAL A 218 -3.28 14.71 -16.58
CA VAL A 218 -2.01 14.12 -16.13
C VAL A 218 -2.20 13.46 -14.76
N GLN A 219 -2.93 14.13 -13.85
CA GLN A 219 -3.31 13.55 -12.57
C GLN A 219 -4.11 12.26 -12.76
N LEU A 220 -5.13 12.24 -13.61
CA LEU A 220 -5.91 11.04 -13.87
C LEU A 220 -5.04 9.87 -14.33
N VAL A 221 -4.15 10.12 -15.31
CA VAL A 221 -3.35 9.06 -15.94
C VAL A 221 -2.22 8.56 -15.05
N MET A 222 -1.50 9.45 -14.37
CA MET A 222 -0.29 9.10 -13.62
C MET A 222 -0.51 8.91 -12.11
N ASP A 223 -1.65 9.35 -11.57
CA ASP A 223 -2.03 9.17 -10.16
C ASP A 223 -3.16 8.13 -10.05
N VAL A 224 -4.34 8.47 -10.54
CA VAL A 224 -5.58 7.75 -10.23
C VAL A 224 -5.66 6.38 -10.94
N ILE A 225 -5.37 6.33 -12.25
CA ILE A 225 -5.43 5.08 -13.01
C ILE A 225 -4.43 4.05 -12.48
N GLU A 226 -3.24 4.51 -12.08
CA GLU A 226 -2.20 3.65 -11.52
C GLU A 226 -2.65 2.99 -10.21
N GLU A 227 -3.32 3.75 -9.35
CA GLU A 227 -3.87 3.23 -8.11
C GLU A 227 -5.01 2.24 -8.32
N PHE A 228 -5.88 2.50 -9.31
CA PHE A 228 -6.91 1.56 -9.74
C PHE A 228 -6.31 0.26 -10.27
N ALA A 229 -5.28 0.34 -11.10
CA ALA A 229 -4.62 -0.84 -11.63
C ALA A 229 -4.04 -1.70 -10.50
N VAL A 230 -3.32 -1.08 -9.56
CA VAL A 230 -2.72 -1.79 -8.42
C VAL A 230 -3.80 -2.41 -7.52
N ILE A 231 -4.84 -1.65 -7.14
CA ILE A 231 -5.86 -2.19 -6.23
C ILE A 231 -6.63 -3.36 -6.87
N ILE A 232 -6.97 -3.27 -8.16
CA ILE A 232 -7.66 -4.33 -8.89
C ILE A 232 -6.78 -5.58 -8.95
N VAL A 233 -5.49 -5.45 -9.27
CA VAL A 233 -4.55 -6.58 -9.33
C VAL A 233 -4.44 -7.27 -7.97
N LEU A 234 -4.24 -6.51 -6.89
CA LEU A 234 -4.04 -7.06 -5.56
C LEU A 234 -5.32 -7.73 -5.02
N LEU A 235 -6.49 -7.14 -5.25
CA LEU A 235 -7.78 -7.72 -4.86
C LEU A 235 -8.12 -8.98 -5.66
N SER A 236 -7.92 -8.95 -6.99
CA SER A 236 -8.17 -10.09 -7.88
C SER A 236 -7.35 -11.30 -7.45
N ILE A 237 -6.07 -11.10 -7.18
CA ILE A 237 -5.20 -12.18 -6.72
C ILE A 237 -5.64 -12.67 -5.34
N GLY A 238 -5.99 -11.77 -4.42
CA GLY A 238 -6.48 -12.14 -3.08
C GLY A 238 -7.73 -13.01 -3.07
N LEU A 239 -8.63 -12.85 -4.05
CA LEU A 239 -9.79 -13.72 -4.22
C LEU A 239 -9.43 -15.13 -4.68
N THR A 240 -8.35 -15.27 -5.45
CA THR A 240 -7.89 -16.55 -6.01
C THR A 240 -7.00 -17.36 -5.05
N LEU A 241 -6.45 -16.72 -4.01
CA LEU A 241 -5.59 -17.41 -3.04
C LEU A 241 -6.41 -18.32 -2.13
N ARG A 242 -5.80 -19.45 -1.73
CA ARG A 242 -6.38 -20.36 -0.74
C ARG A 242 -6.27 -19.75 0.66
N VAL A 243 -7.28 -20.03 1.49
CA VAL A 243 -7.32 -19.64 2.90
C VAL A 243 -6.35 -20.52 3.67
N ARG A 244 -5.38 -19.91 4.35
CA ARG A 244 -4.45 -20.63 5.23
C ARG A 244 -5.09 -20.73 6.62
N TYR A 245 -5.72 -21.86 6.93
CA TYR A 245 -6.08 -22.15 8.32
C TYR A 245 -4.78 -22.26 9.13
N PHE A 246 -4.72 -21.54 10.25
CA PHE A 246 -3.61 -21.53 11.20
C PHE A 246 -3.46 -22.93 11.81
N ASN A 247 -2.79 -23.85 11.12
CA ASN A 247 -2.37 -25.15 11.67
C ASN A 247 -1.09 -25.03 12.52
N TYR A 248 -0.68 -23.82 12.88
CA TYR A 248 0.54 -23.58 13.67
C TYR A 248 0.40 -24.12 15.09
N THR A 249 -0.78 -24.01 15.71
CA THR A 249 -1.00 -24.54 17.05
C THR A 249 -0.87 -26.05 17.09
N LYS A 250 -1.39 -26.79 16.11
CA LYS A 250 -1.26 -28.26 16.10
C LYS A 250 0.16 -28.72 15.79
N ALA A 251 0.87 -28.07 14.87
CA ALA A 251 2.22 -28.49 14.50
C ALA A 251 3.27 -28.18 15.59
N GLU A 252 3.17 -27.04 16.29
CA GLU A 252 4.03 -26.75 17.47
C GLU A 252 3.62 -27.57 18.70
N GLU A 253 2.33 -27.85 18.89
CA GLU A 253 1.85 -28.72 19.97
C GLU A 253 2.26 -30.18 19.74
N GLU A 254 2.14 -30.72 18.53
CA GLU A 254 2.61 -32.07 18.17
C GLU A 254 4.15 -32.17 18.18
N ALA A 255 4.88 -31.14 17.72
CA ALA A 255 6.34 -31.11 17.80
C ALA A 255 6.87 -30.93 19.24
N GLY A 256 6.18 -30.12 20.06
CA GLY A 256 6.50 -29.92 21.48
C GLY A 256 6.19 -31.15 22.33
N ILE A 257 5.08 -31.84 22.06
CA ILE A 257 4.72 -33.11 22.70
C ILE A 257 5.71 -34.22 22.27
N GLY A 258 6.08 -34.30 21.00
CA GLY A 258 7.07 -35.28 20.51
C GLY A 258 8.44 -35.14 21.16
N ALA A 259 8.93 -33.91 21.34
CA ALA A 259 10.18 -33.63 22.05
C ALA A 259 10.12 -33.93 23.55
N ALA A 260 8.96 -33.71 24.20
CA ALA A 260 8.75 -34.03 25.61
C ALA A 260 8.72 -35.55 25.88
N PHE A 261 8.16 -36.35 24.98
CA PHE A 261 8.17 -37.81 25.09
C PHE A 261 9.56 -38.42 24.86
N GLN A 262 10.36 -37.89 23.93
CA GLN A 262 11.75 -38.38 23.73
C GLN A 262 12.69 -38.05 24.90
N GLY A 263 12.48 -36.92 25.59
CA GLY A 263 13.26 -36.58 26.78
C GLY A 263 13.02 -37.50 27.99
N HIS A 264 11.85 -38.16 28.05
CA HIS A 264 11.49 -39.06 29.15
C HIS A 264 11.96 -40.51 28.92
N SER A 265 12.16 -40.93 27.66
CA SER A 265 12.61 -42.30 27.33
C SER A 265 14.11 -42.52 27.53
N ASN A 266 14.93 -41.46 27.60
CA ASN A 266 16.38 -41.55 27.79
C ASN A 266 16.82 -41.47 29.27
N ARG A 267 15.88 -41.63 30.22
CA ARG A 267 16.14 -41.53 31.67
C ARG A 267 15.89 -42.82 32.45
N PHE A 268 15.77 -43.97 31.79
CA PHE A 268 15.71 -45.28 32.41
C PHE A 268 16.77 -46.21 31.83
#